data_AF-A0A7X9M3Y7-F1
#
_entry.id   AF-A0A7X9M3Y7-F1
#
_cell.length_a   1.000
_cell.length_b   1.000
_cell.length_c   1.000
_cell.angle_alpha   90.00
_cell.angle_beta   90.00
_cell.angle_gamma   90.00
#
_symmetry.space_group_name_H-M   'P 1'
#
loop_
_entity.id
_entity.type
_entity.pdbx_description
1 polymer ?
#
loop_
_entity_poly.entity_id
_entity_poly.type
_entity_poly.pdbx_seq_one_letter_code
_entity_poly.pdbx_strand_id
1 'polypeptide(L)'
;MQNGSIFIISEDNTLLRMEETSYDSEELLQKLLDNYPDLLAGDQINQEIPRRWIPIAREFGIPSVMDGNPQWRIDHLFIDQDCIPTFIEVKRSTDTRIRREVVGQMMDYAANATKYWPIETIQKAFHEKYLNDGKDAFEVLNDLLGSEYEDDENVEDFWTKVQANLHEGIIRMLFVADIIPDELRRIIEFMNDQMTKSEVLGIEIKQYLNSEKNIKTLVPRVIGLTNSTAQKKIITKKQWNKESFMTEVENRLGNEAKQVYQEIFTLLSAGPYRIWYGQGKVMGSIFFVYDGVESHNLIGMWTNGSFELQFQHLKNNPPFSEWDKRVDFQLKLKELLNVEIPEKSLNLRPSFLWEKLKTAEAREKLCEILSWVVDEIKNYESKN
;
A
#
# COMPACT_ATOMS: atom_id res chain seq x y z
N MET A 1 31.48 -21.62 14.21
CA MET A 1 30.58 -20.50 14.53
C MET A 1 29.56 -21.03 15.53
N GLN A 2 29.22 -20.30 16.58
CA GLN A 2 28.12 -20.71 17.45
C GLN A 2 26.83 -20.51 16.66
N ASN A 3 26.25 -21.60 16.14
CA ASN A 3 24.93 -21.53 15.52
C ASN A 3 23.93 -21.12 16.61
N GLY A 4 23.13 -20.10 16.32
CA GLY A 4 22.07 -19.68 17.22
C GLY A 4 21.03 -20.78 17.39
N SER A 5 20.26 -20.70 18.46
CA SER A 5 19.07 -21.54 18.62
C SER A 5 17.88 -20.71 19.06
N ILE A 6 16.72 -20.99 18.48
CA ILE A 6 15.44 -20.48 18.95
C ILE A 6 14.64 -21.62 19.57
N PHE A 7 13.60 -21.30 20.32
CA PHE A 7 12.70 -22.28 20.93
C PHE A 7 11.27 -21.99 20.50
N ILE A 8 10.53 -23.04 20.15
CA ILE A 8 9.10 -22.99 19.85
C ILE A 8 8.38 -23.69 21.00
N ILE A 9 7.26 -23.13 21.45
CA ILE A 9 6.36 -23.80 22.40
C ILE A 9 5.36 -24.60 21.56
N SER A 10 5.39 -25.94 21.66
CA SER A 10 4.39 -26.78 20.99
C SER A 10 3.06 -26.82 21.75
N GLU A 11 2.00 -27.35 21.12
CA GLU A 11 0.65 -27.43 21.69
C GLU A 11 0.59 -28.13 23.06
N ASP A 12 1.53 -29.03 23.34
CA ASP A 12 1.69 -29.73 24.63
C ASP A 12 2.45 -28.91 25.69
N ASN A 13 2.68 -27.62 25.44
CA ASN A 13 3.49 -26.71 26.26
C ASN A 13 4.95 -27.16 26.46
N THR A 14 5.49 -28.01 25.59
CA THR A 14 6.91 -28.36 25.61
C THR A 14 7.75 -27.41 24.76
N LEU A 15 9.00 -27.18 25.17
CA LEU A 15 9.94 -26.36 24.43
C LEU A 15 10.68 -27.22 23.41
N LEU A 16 10.49 -26.88 22.13
CA LEU A 16 11.23 -27.47 21.03
C LEU A 16 12.41 -26.56 20.66
N ARG A 17 13.63 -27.07 20.83
CA ARG A 17 14.84 -26.37 20.39
C ARG A 17 14.96 -26.47 18.87
N MET A 18 15.26 -25.36 18.23
CA MET A 18 15.51 -25.24 16.80
C MET A 18 16.94 -24.76 16.57
N GLU A 19 17.67 -25.37 15.64
CA GLU A 19 19.07 -25.04 15.35
C GLU A 19 19.20 -24.23 14.07
N GLU A 20 19.92 -23.10 14.15
CA GLU A 20 20.24 -22.29 12.98
C GLU A 20 21.03 -23.13 11.96
N THR A 21 20.54 -23.16 10.72
CA THR A 21 21.13 -23.96 9.65
C THR A 21 21.29 -23.12 8.39
N SER A 22 22.42 -23.21 7.69
CA SER A 22 22.62 -22.51 6.41
C SER A 22 21.78 -23.13 5.29
N TYR A 23 21.42 -22.35 4.27
CA TYR A 23 20.70 -22.89 3.10
C TYR A 23 21.63 -23.72 2.21
N ASP A 24 21.05 -24.72 1.56
CA ASP A 24 21.76 -25.60 0.62
C ASP A 24 22.08 -24.89 -0.71
N SER A 25 21.18 -24.01 -1.18
CA SER A 25 21.32 -23.27 -2.44
C SER A 25 20.62 -21.91 -2.41
N GLU A 26 21.08 -20.97 -3.27
CA GLU A 26 20.41 -19.68 -3.51
C GLU A 26 19.04 -19.91 -4.16
N GLU A 27 18.94 -20.89 -5.06
CA GLU A 27 17.69 -21.29 -5.71
C GLU A 27 16.57 -21.65 -4.72
N LEU A 28 16.91 -22.24 -3.56
CA LEU A 28 15.91 -22.52 -2.53
C LEU A 28 15.33 -21.23 -1.95
N LEU A 29 16.19 -20.26 -1.66
CA LEU A 29 15.77 -18.96 -1.13
C LEU A 29 14.97 -18.17 -2.17
N GLN A 30 15.40 -18.17 -3.43
CA GLN A 30 14.65 -17.57 -4.53
C GLN A 30 13.23 -18.17 -4.67
N LYS A 31 13.11 -19.50 -4.64
CA LYS A 31 11.80 -20.17 -4.66
C LYS A 31 10.94 -19.82 -3.44
N LEU A 32 11.54 -19.64 -2.27
CA LEU A 32 10.80 -19.23 -1.08
C LEU A 32 10.25 -17.81 -1.23
N LEU A 33 11.05 -16.87 -1.75
CA LEU A 33 10.60 -15.49 -1.96
C LEU A 33 9.47 -15.40 -2.98
N ASP A 34 9.53 -16.16 -4.08
CA ASP A 34 8.49 -16.15 -5.11
C ASP A 34 7.16 -16.73 -4.62
N ASN A 35 7.21 -17.77 -3.77
CA ASN A 35 6.02 -18.41 -3.22
C ASN A 35 5.47 -17.72 -1.97
N TYR A 36 6.36 -17.10 -1.18
CA TYR A 36 6.03 -16.46 0.10
C TYR A 36 6.67 -15.06 0.18
N PRO A 37 6.13 -14.07 -0.57
CA PRO A 37 6.72 -12.74 -0.68
C PRO A 37 6.80 -12.00 0.66
N ASP A 38 5.96 -12.34 1.63
CA ASP A 38 5.95 -11.79 2.99
C ASP A 38 7.26 -12.05 3.75
N LEU A 39 8.10 -12.98 3.29
CA LEU A 39 9.46 -13.18 3.82
C LEU A 39 10.38 -11.97 3.63
N LEU A 40 10.01 -11.00 2.79
CA LEU A 40 10.71 -9.72 2.69
C LEU A 40 10.39 -8.75 3.84
N ALA A 41 9.56 -9.16 4.82
CA ALA A 41 9.29 -8.44 6.07
C ALA A 41 8.90 -6.97 5.85
N GLY A 42 7.87 -6.76 5.02
CA GLY A 42 7.41 -5.42 4.67
C GLY A 42 6.92 -4.58 5.85
N ASP A 43 6.49 -5.23 6.93
CA ASP A 43 6.12 -4.66 8.23
C ASP A 43 7.33 -4.07 8.98
N GLN A 44 8.50 -4.68 8.84
CA GLN A 44 9.75 -4.16 9.41
C GLN A 44 10.30 -2.97 8.60
N ILE A 45 9.99 -2.91 7.30
CA ILE A 45 10.35 -1.76 6.44
C ILE A 45 9.49 -0.55 6.80
N ASN A 46 8.17 -0.75 6.98
CA ASN A 46 7.24 0.29 7.40
C ASN A 46 6.15 -0.30 8.30
N GLN A 47 6.18 0.05 9.59
CA GLN A 47 5.25 -0.50 10.58
C GLN A 47 3.82 0.02 10.43
N GLU A 48 3.65 1.27 9.99
CA GLU A 48 2.33 1.89 9.84
C GLU A 48 1.63 1.39 8.58
N ILE A 49 2.39 1.24 7.49
CA ILE A 49 1.90 0.78 6.19
C ILE A 49 2.86 -0.31 5.69
N PRO A 50 2.70 -1.56 6.16
CA PRO A 50 3.52 -2.67 5.73
C PRO A 50 3.59 -2.80 4.21
N ARG A 51 4.79 -3.08 3.69
CA ARG A 51 4.98 -3.37 2.26
C ARG A 51 4.35 -4.71 1.92
N ARG A 52 3.45 -4.69 0.94
CA ARG A 52 2.83 -5.87 0.35
C ARG A 52 3.44 -6.05 -1.02
N TRP A 53 3.84 -7.28 -1.32
CA TRP A 53 4.70 -7.56 -2.46
C TRP A 53 3.94 -8.37 -3.51
N ILE A 54 3.95 -7.90 -4.74
CA ILE A 54 3.58 -8.68 -5.92
C ILE A 54 4.87 -9.12 -6.62
N PRO A 55 5.16 -10.44 -6.70
CA PRO A 55 6.21 -10.95 -7.56
C PRO A 55 5.82 -10.78 -9.04
N ILE A 56 6.72 -10.21 -9.83
CA ILE A 56 6.54 -10.05 -11.28
C ILE A 56 7.21 -11.19 -12.03
N ALA A 57 8.50 -11.39 -11.78
CA ALA A 57 9.30 -12.37 -12.50
C ALA A 57 10.54 -12.80 -11.72
N ARG A 58 10.98 -14.02 -12.02
CA ARG A 58 12.27 -14.58 -11.60
C ARG A 58 13.28 -14.52 -12.74
N GLU A 59 14.55 -14.36 -12.40
CA GLU A 59 15.66 -14.28 -13.35
C GLU A 59 15.34 -13.32 -14.51
N PHE A 60 14.83 -12.13 -14.21
CA PHE A 60 14.21 -11.29 -15.21
C PHE A 60 15.26 -10.50 -16.01
N GLY A 61 15.16 -10.51 -17.34
CA GLY A 61 16.16 -9.91 -18.21
C GLY A 61 16.13 -8.39 -18.18
N ILE A 62 17.31 -7.77 -18.01
CA ILE A 62 17.47 -6.31 -18.03
C ILE A 62 18.09 -5.88 -19.36
N PRO A 63 17.41 -5.01 -20.13
CA PRO A 63 17.93 -4.50 -21.40
C PRO A 63 19.09 -3.51 -21.17
N SER A 64 20.12 -3.58 -22.02
CA SER A 64 21.23 -2.61 -22.03
C SER A 64 21.11 -1.54 -23.12
N VAL A 65 20.16 -1.73 -24.05
CA VAL A 65 19.78 -0.80 -25.12
C VAL A 65 18.27 -0.95 -25.40
N MET A 66 17.64 0.08 -25.98
CA MET A 66 16.23 -0.01 -26.40
C MET A 66 16.04 -1.16 -27.40
N ASP A 67 15.02 -1.99 -27.18
CA ASP A 67 14.66 -3.16 -27.99
C ASP A 67 15.80 -4.19 -28.18
N GLY A 68 16.81 -4.17 -27.30
CA GLY A 68 17.93 -5.10 -27.31
C GLY A 68 17.69 -6.37 -26.52
N ASN A 69 18.50 -7.40 -26.79
CA ASN A 69 18.54 -8.59 -25.92
C ASN A 69 19.02 -8.22 -24.52
N PRO A 70 18.43 -8.80 -23.46
CA PRO A 70 18.86 -8.54 -22.10
C PRO A 70 20.30 -9.04 -21.90
N GLN A 71 21.14 -8.17 -21.34
CA GLN A 71 22.55 -8.48 -21.08
C GLN A 71 22.74 -9.04 -19.67
N TRP A 72 21.87 -8.67 -18.75
CA TRP A 72 21.87 -9.10 -17.38
C TRP A 72 20.52 -9.71 -17.01
N ARG A 73 20.50 -10.46 -15.91
CA ARG A 73 19.28 -10.99 -15.33
C ARG A 73 19.31 -10.70 -13.84
N ILE A 74 18.20 -10.19 -13.30
CA ILE A 74 18.02 -9.98 -11.87
C ILE A 74 17.27 -11.16 -11.26
N ASP A 75 17.63 -11.59 -10.06
CA ASP A 75 17.01 -12.77 -9.43
C ASP A 75 15.49 -12.62 -9.27
N HIS A 76 15.02 -11.48 -8.74
CA HIS A 76 13.59 -11.16 -8.74
C HIS A 76 13.30 -9.68 -9.04
N LEU A 77 12.17 -9.46 -9.72
CA LEU A 77 11.50 -8.17 -9.82
C LEU A 77 10.15 -8.25 -9.12
N PHE A 78 9.94 -7.42 -8.11
CA PHE A 78 8.70 -7.29 -7.35
C PHE A 78 8.15 -5.86 -7.50
N ILE A 79 6.86 -5.65 -7.24
CA ILE A 79 6.23 -4.33 -7.13
C ILE A 79 5.37 -4.28 -5.86
N ASP A 80 5.29 -3.11 -5.21
CA ASP A 80 4.44 -2.91 -4.04
C ASP A 80 3.21 -2.02 -4.31
N GLN A 81 2.37 -1.85 -3.29
CA GLN A 81 1.14 -1.05 -3.37
C GLN A 81 1.37 0.44 -3.70
N ASP A 82 2.61 0.94 -3.56
CA ASP A 82 2.96 2.33 -3.88
C ASP A 82 3.55 2.44 -5.31
N CYS A 83 3.39 1.38 -6.12
CA CYS A 83 3.88 1.28 -7.50
C CYS A 83 5.41 1.34 -7.61
N ILE A 84 6.15 0.92 -6.57
CA ILE A 84 7.62 0.99 -6.55
C ILE A 84 8.23 -0.33 -7.05
N PRO A 85 8.97 -0.33 -8.18
CA PRO A 85 9.75 -1.50 -8.62
C PRO A 85 10.81 -1.85 -7.57
N THR A 86 10.85 -3.11 -7.19
CA THR A 86 11.76 -3.66 -6.18
C THR A 86 12.65 -4.73 -6.81
N PHE A 87 13.93 -4.42 -6.88
CA PHE A 87 15.00 -5.20 -7.48
C PHE A 87 15.64 -6.05 -6.38
N ILE A 88 15.60 -7.36 -6.52
CA ILE A 88 16.04 -8.28 -5.47
C ILE A 88 17.16 -9.15 -6.01
N GLU A 89 18.27 -9.16 -5.28
CA GLU A 89 19.42 -10.01 -5.55
C GLU A 89 19.64 -10.93 -4.35
N VAL A 90 19.69 -12.24 -4.62
CA VAL A 90 19.70 -13.28 -3.60
C VAL A 90 21.07 -13.93 -3.55
N LYS A 91 21.67 -14.01 -2.35
CA LYS A 91 23.00 -14.58 -2.13
C LYS A 91 23.07 -15.45 -0.89
N ARG A 92 24.05 -16.37 -0.85
CA ARG A 92 24.41 -17.14 0.36
C ARG A 92 25.58 -16.55 1.11
N SER A 93 25.52 -16.60 2.44
CA SER A 93 26.55 -16.17 3.39
C SER A 93 27.96 -16.74 3.12
N THR A 94 28.05 -17.92 2.50
CA THR A 94 29.31 -18.57 2.16
C THR A 94 30.02 -17.94 0.94
N ASP A 95 29.33 -17.12 0.14
CA ASP A 95 29.98 -16.47 -1.01
C ASP A 95 30.74 -15.19 -0.60
N THR A 96 32.02 -15.35 -0.28
CA THR A 96 32.89 -14.22 0.11
C THR A 96 33.10 -13.17 -1.01
N ARG A 97 32.61 -13.42 -2.24
CA ARG A 97 32.56 -12.46 -3.36
C ARG A 97 31.37 -11.51 -3.31
N ILE A 98 30.37 -11.78 -2.45
CA ILE A 98 29.15 -10.98 -2.24
C ILE A 98 29.43 -9.47 -2.30
N ARG A 99 30.47 -8.99 -1.61
CA ARG A 99 30.62 -7.56 -1.26
C ARG A 99 30.60 -6.55 -2.42
N ARG A 100 31.43 -6.76 -3.46
CA ARG A 100 31.64 -5.75 -4.52
C ARG A 100 30.88 -6.06 -5.80
N GLU A 101 30.81 -7.34 -6.12
CA GLU A 101 30.15 -7.80 -7.33
C GLU A 101 28.64 -7.58 -7.23
N VAL A 102 28.02 -7.92 -6.10
CA VAL A 102 26.56 -7.77 -5.93
C VAL A 102 26.11 -6.30 -5.95
N VAL A 103 26.90 -5.41 -5.34
CA VAL A 103 26.60 -3.98 -5.32
C VAL A 103 26.80 -3.38 -6.71
N GLY A 104 27.88 -3.75 -7.40
CA GLY A 104 28.11 -3.33 -8.79
C GLY A 104 26.99 -3.80 -9.72
N GLN A 105 26.63 -5.08 -9.62
CA GLN A 105 25.51 -5.67 -10.38
C GLN A 105 24.21 -4.93 -10.13
N MET A 106 23.83 -4.72 -8.86
CA MET A 106 22.61 -4.00 -8.52
C MET A 106 22.60 -2.57 -9.07
N MET A 107 23.75 -1.88 -9.05
CA MET A 107 23.86 -0.54 -9.63
C MET A 107 23.79 -0.55 -11.16
N ASP A 108 24.38 -1.54 -11.82
CA ASP A 108 24.24 -1.73 -13.27
C ASP A 108 22.77 -2.02 -13.62
N TYR A 109 22.08 -2.84 -12.82
CA TYR A 109 20.66 -3.15 -13.00
C TYR A 109 19.83 -1.90 -12.87
N ALA A 110 19.98 -1.15 -11.77
CA ALA A 110 19.31 0.13 -11.55
C ALA A 110 19.53 1.09 -12.74
N ALA A 111 20.79 1.35 -13.11
CA ALA A 111 21.12 2.33 -14.14
C ALA A 111 20.54 1.99 -15.52
N ASN A 112 20.50 0.70 -15.89
CA ASN A 112 19.98 0.27 -17.18
C ASN A 112 18.46 0.13 -17.17
N ALA A 113 17.89 -0.47 -16.13
CA ALA A 113 16.45 -0.66 -15.99
C ALA A 113 15.68 0.66 -16.01
N THR A 114 16.14 1.68 -15.27
CA THR A 114 15.47 2.99 -15.21
C THR A 114 15.52 3.73 -16.56
N LYS A 115 16.38 3.31 -17.48
CA LYS A 115 16.60 3.98 -18.77
C LYS A 115 16.00 3.22 -19.95
N TYR A 116 16.03 1.90 -19.91
CA TYR A 116 15.79 1.05 -21.08
C TYR A 116 14.66 0.06 -20.90
N TRP A 117 14.11 -0.15 -19.70
CA TRP A 117 13.06 -1.14 -19.50
C TRP A 117 11.70 -0.61 -19.96
N PRO A 118 11.09 -1.19 -21.01
CA PRO A 118 9.74 -0.82 -21.39
C PRO A 118 8.74 -1.36 -20.37
N ILE A 119 7.75 -0.55 -19.99
CA ILE A 119 6.76 -0.96 -18.99
C ILE A 119 5.94 -2.15 -19.48
N GLU A 120 5.72 -2.24 -20.79
CA GLU A 120 4.99 -3.29 -21.48
C GLU A 120 5.66 -4.66 -21.28
N THR A 121 6.99 -4.67 -21.13
CA THR A 121 7.75 -5.91 -20.85
C THR A 121 7.48 -6.41 -19.43
N ILE A 122 7.38 -5.50 -18.46
CA ILE A 122 7.08 -5.80 -17.06
C ILE A 122 5.62 -6.25 -16.93
N GLN A 123 4.69 -5.53 -17.55
CA GLN A 123 3.27 -5.88 -17.62
C GLN A 123 3.06 -7.28 -18.20
N LYS A 124 3.69 -7.57 -19.34
CA LYS A 124 3.60 -8.87 -19.99
C LYS A 124 4.09 -9.99 -19.06
N ALA A 125 5.23 -9.80 -18.41
CA ALA A 125 5.78 -10.79 -17.47
C ALA A 125 4.83 -11.03 -16.28
N PHE A 126 4.22 -9.98 -15.74
CA PHE A 126 3.19 -10.07 -14.70
C PHE A 126 1.99 -10.91 -15.16
N HIS A 127 1.41 -10.58 -16.32
CA HIS A 127 0.27 -11.32 -16.86
C HIS A 127 0.60 -12.79 -17.11
N GLU A 128 1.76 -13.08 -17.71
CA GLU A 128 2.20 -14.45 -17.97
C GLU A 128 2.41 -15.25 -16.68
N LYS A 129 3.00 -14.65 -15.64
CA LYS A 129 3.19 -15.32 -14.35
C LYS A 129 1.85 -15.76 -13.76
N TYR A 130 0.91 -14.84 -13.60
CA TYR A 130 -0.34 -15.15 -12.91
C TYR A 130 -1.27 -16.03 -13.74
N LEU A 131 -1.24 -15.91 -15.07
CA LEU A 131 -1.90 -16.85 -15.96
C LEU A 131 -1.37 -18.28 -15.76
N ASN A 132 -0.05 -18.47 -15.66
CA ASN A 132 0.57 -19.77 -15.41
C ASN A 132 0.25 -20.33 -14.01
N ASP A 133 0.09 -19.43 -13.02
CA ASP A 133 -0.32 -19.79 -11.66
C ASP A 133 -1.84 -20.08 -11.55
N GLY A 134 -2.59 -19.96 -12.65
CA GLY A 134 -4.04 -20.17 -12.69
C GLY A 134 -4.83 -19.09 -11.95
N LYS A 135 -4.27 -17.89 -11.81
CA LYS A 135 -4.86 -16.73 -11.14
C LYS A 135 -5.17 -15.63 -12.13
N ASP A 136 -6.19 -14.84 -11.82
CA ASP A 136 -6.49 -13.64 -12.59
C ASP A 136 -5.56 -12.49 -12.17
N ALA A 137 -4.84 -11.92 -13.13
CA ALA A 137 -3.86 -10.86 -12.88
C ALA A 137 -4.52 -9.55 -12.41
N PHE A 138 -5.75 -9.28 -12.81
CA PHE A 138 -6.52 -8.12 -12.38
C PHE A 138 -7.00 -8.30 -10.93
N GLU A 139 -7.48 -9.49 -10.56
CA GLU A 139 -7.82 -9.80 -9.16
C GLU A 139 -6.61 -9.64 -8.23
N VAL A 140 -5.44 -10.15 -8.61
CA VAL A 140 -4.21 -10.01 -7.83
C VAL A 140 -3.81 -8.54 -7.62
N LEU A 141 -3.93 -7.72 -8.67
CA LEU A 141 -3.63 -6.30 -8.56
C LEU A 141 -4.66 -5.58 -7.68
N ASN A 142 -5.94 -5.92 -7.79
CA ASN A 142 -6.99 -5.36 -6.94
C ASN A 142 -6.81 -5.74 -5.47
N ASP A 143 -6.40 -6.96 -5.16
CA ASP A 143 -6.08 -7.38 -3.79
C ASP A 143 -4.92 -6.56 -3.20
N LEU A 144 -3.91 -6.24 -4.03
CA LEU A 144 -2.82 -5.35 -3.62
C LEU A 144 -3.31 -3.91 -3.43
N LEU A 145 -4.10 -3.37 -4.33
CA LEU A 145 -4.49 -1.95 -4.28
C LEU A 145 -5.63 -1.69 -3.28
N GLY A 146 -6.42 -2.70 -2.95
CA GLY A 146 -7.62 -2.58 -2.15
C GLY A 146 -8.78 -1.91 -2.92
N SER A 147 -9.90 -1.71 -2.25
CA SER A 147 -11.17 -1.23 -2.82
C SER A 147 -11.17 0.24 -3.29
N GLU A 148 -10.01 0.88 -3.44
CA GLU A 148 -9.85 2.26 -3.96
C GLU A 148 -9.66 2.29 -5.50
N TYR A 149 -9.60 1.12 -6.16
CA TYR A 149 -9.13 1.01 -7.55
C TYR A 149 -9.94 0.02 -8.44
N GLU A 150 -11.28 0.09 -8.46
CA GLU A 150 -12.17 -0.92 -9.11
C GLU A 150 -12.54 -0.70 -10.61
N ASP A 151 -11.92 0.25 -11.33
CA ASP A 151 -12.22 0.52 -12.76
C ASP A 151 -10.97 0.27 -13.64
N ASP A 152 -11.15 -0.14 -14.91
CA ASP A 152 -10.03 -0.39 -15.87
C ASP A 152 -9.05 0.79 -16.00
N GLU A 153 -9.55 2.04 -15.86
CA GLU A 153 -8.72 3.26 -15.85
C GLU A 153 -7.70 3.27 -14.69
N ASN A 154 -7.98 2.58 -13.58
CA ASN A 154 -7.12 2.53 -12.39
C ASN A 154 -5.95 1.54 -12.53
N VAL A 155 -6.11 0.49 -13.33
CA VAL A 155 -5.01 -0.44 -13.66
C VAL A 155 -4.02 0.22 -14.61
N GLU A 156 -4.53 1.00 -15.58
CA GLU A 156 -3.68 1.82 -16.44
C GLU A 156 -2.95 2.91 -15.63
N ASP A 157 -3.60 3.52 -14.64
CA ASP A 157 -2.96 4.44 -13.69
C ASP A 157 -1.87 3.77 -12.83
N PHE A 158 -2.08 2.53 -12.36
CA PHE A 158 -1.05 1.76 -11.65
C PHE A 158 0.21 1.59 -12.50
N TRP A 159 0.09 1.07 -13.72
CA TRP A 159 1.26 0.82 -14.56
C TRP A 159 1.91 2.10 -15.06
N THR A 160 1.13 3.15 -15.30
CA THR A 160 1.65 4.48 -15.59
C THR A 160 2.51 5.00 -14.43
N LYS A 161 2.07 4.81 -13.18
CA LYS A 161 2.84 5.15 -11.98
C LYS A 161 4.08 4.28 -11.81
N VAL A 162 3.99 2.97 -12.07
CA VAL A 162 5.15 2.07 -12.06
C VAL A 162 6.18 2.55 -13.09
N GLN A 163 5.74 2.89 -14.31
CA GLN A 163 6.60 3.42 -15.36
C GLN A 163 7.27 4.72 -14.93
N ALA A 164 6.51 5.68 -14.39
CA ALA A 164 7.03 6.95 -13.91
C ALA A 164 8.07 6.76 -12.79
N ASN A 165 7.74 5.94 -11.77
CA ASN A 165 8.66 5.63 -10.68
C ASN A 165 9.95 4.99 -11.20
N LEU A 166 9.84 4.03 -12.12
CA LEU A 166 11.00 3.38 -12.73
C LEU A 166 11.89 4.40 -13.46
N HIS A 167 11.32 5.25 -14.32
CA HIS A 167 12.10 6.23 -15.09
C HIS A 167 12.69 7.34 -14.22
N GLU A 168 12.02 7.70 -13.12
CA GLU A 168 12.52 8.70 -12.18
C GLU A 168 13.58 8.18 -11.20
N GLY A 169 13.84 6.86 -11.20
CA GLY A 169 14.75 6.19 -10.27
C GLY A 169 14.16 5.99 -8.87
N ILE A 170 12.83 6.07 -8.74
CA ILE A 170 12.09 5.74 -7.52
C ILE A 170 11.92 4.21 -7.51
N ILE A 171 12.98 3.52 -7.09
CA ILE A 171 13.07 2.07 -7.05
C ILE A 171 13.59 1.62 -5.68
N ARG A 172 13.38 0.35 -5.36
CA ARG A 172 13.95 -0.31 -4.18
C ARG A 172 14.93 -1.38 -4.61
N MET A 173 16.05 -1.47 -3.93
CA MET A 173 17.10 -2.47 -4.14
C MET A 173 17.26 -3.28 -2.86
N LEU A 174 16.98 -4.58 -2.93
CA LEU A 174 17.05 -5.51 -1.81
C LEU A 174 18.17 -6.51 -2.04
N PHE A 175 19.05 -6.62 -1.06
CA PHE A 175 20.02 -7.71 -0.97
C PHE A 175 19.48 -8.75 0.02
N VAL A 176 19.20 -9.96 -0.45
CA VAL A 176 18.59 -11.00 0.38
C VAL A 176 19.59 -12.13 0.60
N ALA A 177 19.81 -12.50 1.86
CA ALA A 177 20.72 -13.60 2.21
C ALA A 177 20.31 -14.27 3.52
N ASP A 178 20.92 -15.40 3.85
CA ASP A 178 20.83 -16.00 5.19
C ASP A 178 21.60 -15.21 6.24
N ILE A 179 22.75 -14.64 5.85
CA ILE A 179 23.55 -13.70 6.66
C ILE A 179 24.10 -12.61 5.74
N ILE A 180 23.91 -11.36 6.13
CA ILE A 180 24.49 -10.18 5.47
C ILE A 180 25.76 -9.79 6.24
N PRO A 181 26.95 -9.86 5.61
CA PRO A 181 28.20 -9.46 6.27
C PRO A 181 28.17 -8.00 6.72
N ASP A 182 28.83 -7.70 7.84
CA ASP A 182 28.90 -6.34 8.40
C ASP A 182 29.41 -5.31 7.38
N GLU A 183 30.31 -5.70 6.47
CA GLU A 183 30.80 -4.80 5.42
C GLU A 183 29.73 -4.47 4.39
N LEU A 184 28.94 -5.46 3.93
CA LEU A 184 27.83 -5.21 3.00
C LEU A 184 26.75 -4.36 3.70
N ARG A 185 26.45 -4.66 4.96
CA ARG A 185 25.54 -3.85 5.78
C ARG A 185 25.96 -2.37 5.81
N ARG A 186 27.24 -2.07 6.05
CA ARG A 186 27.74 -0.67 6.05
C ARG A 186 27.58 0.00 4.68
N ILE A 187 27.80 -0.73 3.59
CA ILE A 187 27.60 -0.21 2.23
C ILE A 187 26.11 0.10 2.01
N ILE A 188 25.22 -0.82 2.38
CA ILE A 188 23.76 -0.63 2.31
C ILE A 188 23.35 0.61 3.10
N GLU A 189 23.77 0.72 4.37
CA GLU A 189 23.45 1.87 5.23
C GLU A 189 23.95 3.20 4.61
N PHE A 190 25.18 3.22 4.10
CA PHE A 190 25.74 4.39 3.44
C PHE A 190 24.96 4.78 2.17
N MET A 191 24.66 3.82 1.30
CA MET A 191 23.86 4.06 0.09
C MET A 191 22.46 4.55 0.46
N ASN A 192 21.84 3.94 1.45
CA ASN A 192 20.52 4.32 1.92
C ASN A 192 20.51 5.75 2.46
N ASP A 193 21.55 6.19 3.16
CA ASP A 193 21.68 7.57 3.65
C ASP A 193 21.94 8.60 2.54
N GLN A 194 22.62 8.22 1.44
CA GLN A 194 22.96 9.14 0.34
C GLN A 194 21.86 9.21 -0.75
N MET A 195 21.14 8.12 -0.99
CA MET A 195 20.13 8.06 -2.04
C MET A 195 18.82 8.72 -1.58
N THR A 196 18.35 9.72 -2.32
CA THR A 196 17.14 10.48 -1.97
C THR A 196 15.86 9.92 -2.59
N LYS A 197 15.96 9.26 -3.74
CA LYS A 197 14.82 8.67 -4.47
C LYS A 197 14.71 7.16 -4.31
N SER A 198 15.84 6.47 -4.33
CA SER A 198 15.90 5.02 -4.27
C SER A 198 16.12 4.54 -2.83
N GLU A 199 15.60 3.36 -2.51
CA GLU A 199 15.76 2.71 -1.22
C GLU A 199 16.69 1.50 -1.36
N VAL A 200 17.65 1.33 -0.46
CA VAL A 200 18.60 0.20 -0.48
C VAL A 200 18.55 -0.46 0.88
N LEU A 201 18.18 -1.74 0.91
CA LEU A 201 18.01 -2.50 2.15
C LEU A 201 18.62 -3.90 2.01
N GLY A 202 18.96 -4.47 3.15
CA GLY A 202 19.31 -5.89 3.27
C GLY A 202 18.18 -6.64 3.95
N ILE A 203 17.87 -7.87 3.50
CA ILE A 203 16.95 -8.77 4.19
C ILE A 203 17.73 -10.04 4.56
N GLU A 204 17.88 -10.29 5.85
CA GLU A 204 18.41 -11.56 6.38
C GLU A 204 17.26 -12.52 6.64
N ILE A 205 17.25 -13.70 6.01
CA ILE A 205 16.23 -14.73 6.25
C ILE A 205 16.92 -15.95 6.84
N LYS A 206 17.02 -16.00 8.17
CA LYS A 206 17.61 -17.15 8.86
C LYS A 206 16.65 -18.33 8.85
N GLN A 207 17.15 -19.55 8.64
CA GLN A 207 16.36 -20.76 8.86
C GLN A 207 16.83 -21.52 10.10
N TYR A 208 15.87 -22.09 10.81
CA TYR A 208 16.09 -22.94 11.97
C TYR A 208 15.38 -24.26 11.76
N LEU A 209 16.08 -25.36 11.98
CA LEU A 209 15.59 -26.70 11.75
C LEU A 209 15.53 -27.49 13.06
N ASN A 210 14.53 -28.36 13.17
CA ASN A 210 14.54 -29.45 14.14
C ASN A 210 14.37 -30.77 13.39
N SER A 211 15.45 -31.55 13.32
CA SER A 211 15.50 -32.81 12.57
C SER A 211 14.63 -33.91 13.17
N GLU A 212 14.34 -33.87 14.47
CA GLU A 212 13.54 -34.89 15.16
C GLU A 212 12.06 -34.78 14.82
N LYS A 213 11.52 -33.54 14.79
CA LYS A 213 10.12 -33.26 14.46
C LYS A 213 9.91 -32.80 13.01
N ASN A 214 10.98 -32.70 12.21
CA ASN A 214 10.97 -32.21 10.83
C ASN A 214 10.30 -30.82 10.68
N ILE A 215 10.53 -29.93 11.65
CA ILE A 215 9.99 -28.57 11.65
C ILE A 215 11.04 -27.63 11.07
N LYS A 216 10.59 -26.70 10.22
CA LYS A 216 11.41 -25.62 9.65
C LYS A 216 10.80 -24.27 10.00
N THR A 217 11.64 -23.33 10.41
CA THR A 217 11.21 -21.97 10.76
C THR A 217 12.10 -20.97 10.07
N LEU A 218 11.49 -19.98 9.42
CA LEU A 218 12.18 -18.88 8.74
C LEU A 218 11.97 -17.61 9.56
N VAL A 219 13.03 -16.86 9.80
CA VAL A 219 13.01 -15.61 10.58
C VAL A 219 13.61 -14.51 9.72
N PRO A 220 12.77 -13.67 9.07
CA PRO A 220 13.25 -12.56 8.26
C PRO A 220 13.57 -11.34 9.14
N ARG A 221 14.60 -10.59 8.76
CA ARG A 221 15.02 -9.36 9.41
C ARG A 221 15.49 -8.32 8.39
N VAL A 222 14.99 -7.09 8.51
CA VAL A 222 15.47 -5.97 7.71
C VAL A 222 16.75 -5.37 8.31
N ILE A 223 17.73 -5.14 7.44
CA ILE A 223 19.05 -4.54 7.69
C ILE A 223 19.17 -3.28 6.84
N GLY A 224 19.87 -2.25 7.36
CA GLY A 224 20.11 -1.01 6.61
C GLY A 224 19.15 0.14 6.91
N LEU A 225 18.23 -0.05 7.86
CA LEU A 225 17.42 1.02 8.42
C LEU A 225 18.29 1.85 9.39
N THR A 226 18.69 3.06 9.01
CA THR A 226 19.39 3.99 9.91
C THR A 226 18.36 4.88 10.61
N ASN A 227 18.60 5.28 11.87
CA ASN A 227 17.71 6.20 12.59
C ASN A 227 17.55 7.56 11.85
N SER A 228 18.54 7.96 11.06
CA SER A 228 18.48 9.12 10.18
C SER A 228 17.54 8.94 9.00
N THR A 229 17.40 7.73 8.43
CA THR A 229 16.45 7.42 7.35
C THR A 229 15.07 7.02 7.85
N ALA A 230 14.93 6.47 9.05
CA ALA A 230 13.62 6.38 9.70
C ALA A 230 12.97 7.77 9.92
N GLN A 231 13.74 8.86 9.82
CA GLN A 231 13.22 10.24 9.80
C GLN A 231 13.31 10.91 8.41
N LYS A 232 14.24 10.51 7.53
CA LYS A 232 14.46 11.13 6.19
C LYS A 232 13.86 10.38 5.00
N LYS A 233 13.61 9.08 5.12
CA LYS A 233 12.98 8.18 4.13
C LYS A 233 11.60 7.70 4.54
N ILE A 234 11.03 8.39 5.51
CA ILE A 234 9.61 8.56 5.54
C ILE A 234 9.24 9.41 4.31
N ILE A 235 9.06 8.76 3.16
CA ILE A 235 8.08 9.22 2.18
C ILE A 235 6.72 8.92 2.84
N THR A 236 6.39 9.61 3.93
CA THR A 236 5.14 9.40 4.66
C THR A 236 4.02 9.65 3.67
N LYS A 237 3.09 8.71 3.56
CA LYS A 237 1.69 9.13 3.48
C LYS A 237 1.49 10.06 4.67
N LYS A 238 1.31 11.35 4.41
CA LYS A 238 1.09 12.33 5.46
C LYS A 238 -0.18 11.89 6.18
N GLN A 239 -0.10 11.59 7.49
CA GLN A 239 -1.30 11.53 8.29
C GLN A 239 -1.89 12.94 8.26
N TRP A 240 -3.00 13.11 7.55
CA TRP A 240 -3.59 14.42 7.41
C TRP A 240 -4.12 14.86 8.77
N ASN A 241 -4.12 16.17 8.97
CA ASN A 241 -4.78 16.80 10.09
C ASN A 241 -5.58 17.99 9.55
N LYS A 242 -6.43 18.59 10.37
CA LYS A 242 -7.28 19.72 9.94
C LYS A 242 -6.47 20.84 9.28
N GLU A 243 -5.36 21.25 9.89
CA GLU A 243 -4.54 22.36 9.40
C GLU A 243 -3.95 22.07 8.02
N SER A 244 -3.21 20.96 7.91
CA SER A 244 -2.58 20.55 6.67
C SER A 244 -3.57 20.29 5.54
N PHE A 245 -4.73 19.71 5.85
CA PHE A 245 -5.79 19.46 4.89
C PHE A 245 -6.39 20.77 4.36
N MET A 246 -6.69 21.73 5.25
CA MET A 246 -7.24 23.03 4.85
C MET A 246 -6.24 23.86 4.04
N THR A 247 -4.96 23.81 4.39
CA THR A 247 -3.89 24.43 3.57
C THR A 247 -3.84 23.83 2.17
N GLU A 248 -3.94 22.50 2.05
CA GLU A 248 -3.91 21.85 0.73
C GLU A 248 -5.15 22.17 -0.11
N VAL A 249 -6.34 22.24 0.52
CA VAL A 249 -7.57 22.68 -0.14
C VAL A 249 -7.42 24.10 -0.69
N GLU A 250 -6.87 25.03 0.08
CA GLU A 250 -6.60 26.40 -0.38
C GLU A 250 -5.59 26.45 -1.53
N ASN A 251 -4.51 25.66 -1.43
CA ASN A 251 -3.49 25.60 -2.47
C ASN A 251 -4.05 25.10 -3.80
N ARG A 252 -4.99 24.14 -3.77
CA ARG A 252 -5.55 23.52 -4.98
C ARG A 252 -6.76 24.24 -5.55
N LEU A 253 -7.68 24.66 -4.67
CA LEU A 253 -9.02 25.10 -5.04
C LEU A 253 -9.26 26.58 -4.70
N GLY A 254 -8.32 27.22 -4.00
CA GLY A 254 -8.39 28.62 -3.61
C GLY A 254 -9.07 28.86 -2.26
N ASN A 255 -9.00 30.12 -1.82
CA ASN A 255 -9.48 30.53 -0.49
C ASN A 255 -11.01 30.39 -0.33
N GLU A 256 -11.80 30.54 -1.39
CA GLU A 256 -13.25 30.32 -1.35
C GLU A 256 -13.60 28.88 -0.95
N ALA A 257 -12.94 27.90 -1.58
CA ALA A 257 -13.13 26.48 -1.27
C ALA A 257 -12.70 26.18 0.18
N LYS A 258 -11.57 26.72 0.64
CA LYS A 258 -11.13 26.56 2.04
C LYS A 258 -12.17 27.08 3.04
N GLN A 259 -12.81 28.22 2.77
CA GLN A 259 -13.87 28.75 3.65
C GLN A 259 -15.07 27.79 3.70
N VAL A 260 -15.53 27.30 2.55
CA VAL A 260 -16.61 26.31 2.47
C VAL A 260 -16.26 25.04 3.25
N TYR A 261 -15.06 24.50 3.07
CA TYR A 261 -14.56 23.32 3.77
C TYR A 261 -14.47 23.54 5.29
N GLN A 262 -14.01 24.71 5.73
CA GLN A 262 -13.90 25.06 7.15
C GLN A 262 -15.28 25.16 7.82
N GLU A 263 -16.26 25.74 7.13
CA GLU A 263 -17.63 25.83 7.64
C GLU A 263 -18.28 24.44 7.75
N ILE A 264 -18.17 23.60 6.72
CA ILE A 264 -18.69 22.23 6.75
C ILE A 264 -18.02 21.43 7.86
N PHE A 265 -16.69 21.50 7.95
CA PHE A 265 -15.95 20.82 9.03
C PHE A 265 -16.46 21.27 10.39
N THR A 266 -16.69 22.58 10.60
CA THR A 266 -17.16 23.12 11.88
C THR A 266 -18.59 22.65 12.20
N LEU A 267 -19.49 22.70 11.22
CA LEU A 267 -20.88 22.25 11.37
C LEU A 267 -20.94 20.76 11.71
N LEU A 268 -20.23 19.91 10.96
CA LEU A 268 -20.22 18.48 11.20
C LEU A 268 -19.48 18.12 12.50
N SER A 269 -18.39 18.80 12.85
CA SER A 269 -17.69 18.54 14.12
C SER A 269 -18.54 18.82 15.36
N ALA A 270 -19.61 19.61 15.24
CA ALA A 270 -20.56 19.85 16.32
C ALA A 270 -21.63 18.74 16.44
N GLY A 271 -21.74 17.87 15.43
CA GLY A 271 -22.63 16.71 15.41
C GLY A 271 -22.04 15.46 16.08
N PRO A 272 -22.74 14.32 16.04
CA PRO A 272 -22.35 13.09 16.72
C PRO A 272 -21.31 12.28 15.92
N TYR A 273 -20.40 12.93 15.20
CA TYR A 273 -19.47 12.26 14.30
C TYR A 273 -18.07 12.18 14.89
N ARG A 274 -17.48 10.98 14.88
CA ARG A 274 -16.04 10.83 15.01
C ARG A 274 -15.39 11.25 13.70
N ILE A 275 -14.35 12.08 13.84
CA ILE A 275 -13.55 12.55 12.71
C ILE A 275 -12.40 11.56 12.51
N TRP A 276 -12.32 10.99 11.31
CA TRP A 276 -11.19 10.16 10.90
C TRP A 276 -10.40 10.87 9.80
N TYR A 277 -9.09 11.02 10.00
CA TYR A 277 -8.21 11.62 9.01
C TYR A 277 -7.60 10.51 8.15
N GLY A 278 -7.77 10.59 6.84
CA GLY A 278 -7.18 9.65 5.91
C GLY A 278 -5.67 9.78 5.85
N GLN A 279 -5.03 8.72 5.33
CA GLN A 279 -3.60 8.68 5.07
C GLN A 279 -3.37 8.77 3.57
N GLY A 280 -2.68 9.80 3.10
CA GLY A 280 -2.45 9.98 1.67
C GLY A 280 -1.21 10.81 1.37
N LYS A 281 -0.50 10.45 0.29
CA LYS A 281 0.73 11.14 -0.13
C LYS A 281 0.43 12.46 -0.84
N VAL A 282 -0.56 12.45 -1.72
CA VAL A 282 -0.92 13.59 -2.59
C VAL A 282 -2.32 14.10 -2.28
N MET A 283 -3.29 13.22 -2.09
CA MET A 283 -4.66 13.60 -1.74
C MET A 283 -4.88 13.35 -0.26
N GLY A 284 -5.41 14.36 0.42
CA GLY A 284 -5.85 14.23 1.80
C GLY A 284 -7.34 13.96 1.87
N SER A 285 -7.76 13.31 2.95
CA SER A 285 -9.16 13.07 3.24
C SER A 285 -9.51 13.25 4.72
N ILE A 286 -10.73 13.69 4.96
CA ILE A 286 -11.36 13.75 6.29
C ILE A 286 -12.72 13.06 6.18
N PHE A 287 -12.95 12.06 7.00
CA PHE A 287 -14.21 11.31 7.05
C PHE A 287 -14.98 11.62 8.32
N PHE A 288 -16.30 11.72 8.16
CA PHE A 288 -17.25 11.85 9.25
C PHE A 288 -17.95 10.51 9.44
N VAL A 289 -17.68 9.90 10.59
CA VAL A 289 -18.13 8.56 10.94
C VAL A 289 -19.09 8.68 12.11
N TYR A 290 -20.28 8.09 11.98
CA TYR A 290 -21.19 7.95 13.11
C TYR A 290 -20.92 6.62 13.81
N ASP A 291 -20.60 6.65 15.09
CA ASP A 291 -20.39 5.45 15.90
C ASP A 291 -21.68 5.13 16.69
N GLY A 292 -22.48 4.19 16.17
CA GLY A 292 -23.65 3.61 16.84
C GLY A 292 -23.29 2.31 17.55
N VAL A 293 -24.12 1.28 17.41
CA VAL A 293 -23.78 -0.12 17.74
C VAL A 293 -22.61 -0.58 16.86
N GLU A 294 -22.64 -0.20 15.59
CA GLU A 294 -21.53 -0.33 14.64
C GLU A 294 -21.06 1.05 14.15
N SER A 295 -19.86 1.12 13.58
CA SER A 295 -19.37 2.36 12.96
C SER A 295 -19.89 2.49 11.52
N HIS A 296 -20.47 3.65 11.21
CA HIS A 296 -20.99 3.98 9.88
C HIS A 296 -20.22 5.15 9.29
N ASN A 297 -19.40 4.87 8.28
CA ASN A 297 -18.80 5.91 7.45
C ASN A 297 -19.92 6.55 6.62
N LEU A 298 -20.10 7.88 6.72
CA LEU A 298 -21.20 8.57 6.03
C LEU A 298 -20.69 9.33 4.81
N ILE A 299 -19.70 10.20 5.04
CA ILE A 299 -19.16 11.09 4.01
C ILE A 299 -17.66 11.36 4.24
N GLY A 300 -16.91 11.42 3.14
CA GLY A 300 -15.50 11.82 3.09
C GLY A 300 -15.32 13.13 2.33
N MET A 301 -14.49 14.02 2.84
CA MET A 301 -14.04 15.24 2.16
C MET A 301 -12.63 15.02 1.62
N TRP A 302 -12.36 15.41 0.36
CA TRP A 302 -11.06 15.22 -0.28
C TRP A 302 -10.41 16.54 -0.69
N THR A 303 -9.08 16.62 -0.69
CA THR A 303 -8.35 17.84 -1.08
C THR A 303 -8.49 18.21 -2.56
N ASN A 304 -9.03 17.32 -3.41
CA ASN A 304 -9.34 17.62 -4.82
C ASN A 304 -10.71 18.31 -5.03
N GLY A 305 -11.48 18.54 -3.97
CA GLY A 305 -12.78 19.20 -4.08
C GLY A 305 -13.97 18.26 -4.00
N SER A 306 -13.75 16.95 -3.96
CA SER A 306 -14.82 15.96 -3.91
C SER A 306 -15.33 15.67 -2.49
N PHE A 307 -16.64 15.46 -2.40
CA PHE A 307 -17.37 14.94 -1.25
C PHE A 307 -17.88 13.55 -1.60
N GLU A 308 -17.28 12.53 -1.00
CA GLU A 308 -17.49 11.12 -1.30
C GLU A 308 -18.50 10.49 -0.34
N LEU A 309 -19.60 9.98 -0.88
CA LEU A 309 -20.68 9.33 -0.13
C LEU A 309 -20.38 7.84 0.02
N GLN A 310 -20.41 7.35 1.26
CA GLN A 310 -19.89 6.03 1.61
C GLN A 310 -20.93 4.90 1.45
N PHE A 311 -21.71 4.90 0.36
CA PHE A 311 -22.77 3.90 0.12
C PHE A 311 -22.26 2.44 0.16
N GLN A 312 -21.03 2.20 -0.30
CA GLN A 312 -20.36 0.88 -0.22
C GLN A 312 -20.16 0.38 1.22
N HIS A 313 -20.00 1.28 2.20
CA HIS A 313 -19.92 0.88 3.61
C HIS A 313 -21.32 0.76 4.20
N LEU A 314 -22.21 1.69 3.88
CA LEU A 314 -23.59 1.67 4.33
C LEU A 314 -24.35 0.43 3.86
N LYS A 315 -24.06 -0.14 2.68
CA LYS A 315 -24.72 -1.37 2.18
C LYS A 315 -24.47 -2.61 3.04
N ASN A 316 -23.46 -2.61 3.90
CA ASN A 316 -23.15 -3.75 4.76
C ASN A 316 -23.79 -3.62 6.15
N ASN A 317 -24.27 -2.43 6.52
CA ASN A 317 -24.74 -2.15 7.87
C ASN A 317 -26.21 -1.69 7.84
N PRO A 318 -27.11 -2.33 8.60
CA PRO A 318 -28.50 -1.86 8.73
C PRO A 318 -28.59 -0.41 9.28
N PRO A 319 -29.66 0.34 8.96
CA PRO A 319 -30.77 -0.02 8.05
C PRO A 319 -30.40 0.15 6.57
N PHE A 320 -29.24 0.74 6.27
CA PHE A 320 -28.82 1.04 4.90
C PHE A 320 -28.28 -0.17 4.14
N SER A 321 -28.26 -1.37 4.75
CA SER A 321 -28.14 -2.65 4.05
C SER A 321 -29.31 -2.89 3.09
N GLU A 322 -30.48 -2.34 3.41
CA GLU A 322 -31.66 -2.36 2.54
C GLU A 322 -31.52 -1.39 1.38
N TRP A 323 -31.84 -1.86 0.17
CA TRP A 323 -31.74 -1.06 -1.05
C TRP A 323 -32.59 0.21 -0.99
N ASP A 324 -33.84 0.10 -0.53
CA ASP A 324 -34.79 1.22 -0.47
C ASP A 324 -34.28 2.36 0.41
N LYS A 325 -33.55 2.05 1.49
CA LYS A 325 -32.93 3.07 2.34
C LYS A 325 -31.81 3.83 1.65
N ARG A 326 -31.05 3.16 0.78
CA ARG A 326 -30.03 3.82 -0.06
C ARG A 326 -30.67 4.70 -1.13
N VAL A 327 -31.81 4.27 -1.69
CA VAL A 327 -32.61 5.07 -2.62
C VAL A 327 -33.19 6.31 -1.92
N ASP A 328 -33.74 6.19 -0.70
CA ASP A 328 -34.23 7.33 0.08
C ASP A 328 -33.11 8.39 0.30
N PHE A 329 -31.89 7.93 0.62
CA PHE A 329 -30.74 8.82 0.78
C PHE A 329 -30.38 9.52 -0.54
N GLN A 330 -30.34 8.79 -1.65
CA GLN A 330 -30.14 9.38 -2.98
C GLN A 330 -31.21 10.41 -3.34
N LEU A 331 -32.48 10.14 -3.06
CA LEU A 331 -33.57 11.08 -3.32
C LEU A 331 -33.40 12.36 -2.51
N LYS A 332 -33.04 12.26 -1.22
CA LYS A 332 -32.75 13.43 -0.38
C LYS A 332 -31.58 14.28 -0.91
N LEU A 333 -30.51 13.63 -1.38
CA LEU A 333 -29.38 14.32 -2.02
C LEU A 333 -29.82 15.07 -3.28
N LYS A 334 -30.69 14.46 -4.10
CA LYS A 334 -31.23 15.08 -5.30
C LYS A 334 -32.15 16.26 -4.97
N GLU A 335 -33.09 16.08 -4.04
CA GLU A 335 -34.11 17.09 -3.72
C GLU A 335 -33.53 18.30 -2.97
N LEU A 336 -32.65 18.07 -1.99
CA LEU A 336 -32.16 19.13 -1.12
C LEU A 336 -30.88 19.78 -1.66
N LEU A 337 -29.97 19.01 -2.27
CA LEU A 337 -28.68 19.52 -2.74
C LEU A 337 -28.52 19.55 -4.26
N ASN A 338 -29.53 19.09 -5.02
CA ASN A 338 -29.42 18.94 -6.47
C ASN A 338 -28.17 18.13 -6.87
N VAL A 339 -27.90 17.07 -6.11
CA VAL A 339 -26.82 16.10 -6.36
C VAL A 339 -27.46 14.84 -6.94
N GLU A 340 -27.16 14.57 -8.21
CA GLU A 340 -27.65 13.38 -8.89
C GLU A 340 -26.64 12.25 -8.77
N ILE A 341 -27.04 11.17 -8.11
CA ILE A 341 -26.24 9.94 -8.00
C ILE A 341 -26.87 8.90 -8.93
N PRO A 342 -26.13 8.24 -9.84
CA PRO A 342 -26.67 7.13 -10.62
C PRO A 342 -27.04 5.95 -9.73
N GLU A 343 -28.15 5.27 -10.04
CA GLU A 343 -28.63 4.12 -9.25
C GLU A 343 -27.59 3.00 -9.12
N LYS A 344 -26.83 2.72 -10.20
CA LYS A 344 -25.71 1.75 -10.18
C LYS A 344 -24.63 2.09 -9.15
N SER A 345 -24.52 3.35 -8.73
CA SER A 345 -23.50 3.81 -7.79
C SER A 345 -23.92 3.69 -6.32
N LEU A 346 -25.15 3.25 -6.02
CA LEU A 346 -25.64 3.04 -4.65
C LEU A 346 -24.98 1.87 -3.90
N ASN A 347 -24.07 1.13 -4.56
CA ASN A 347 -23.25 0.09 -3.93
C ASN A 347 -21.75 0.45 -3.92
N LEU A 348 -21.39 1.66 -4.39
CA LEU A 348 -20.04 2.18 -4.57
C LEU A 348 -19.81 3.42 -3.68
N ARG A 349 -18.87 4.29 -4.05
CA ARG A 349 -18.56 5.54 -3.36
C ARG A 349 -18.72 6.76 -4.27
N PRO A 350 -19.93 7.09 -4.72
CA PRO A 350 -20.13 8.21 -5.61
C PRO A 350 -19.76 9.53 -4.92
N SER A 351 -19.30 10.48 -5.70
CA SER A 351 -18.85 11.78 -5.20
C SER A 351 -19.53 12.93 -5.92
N PHE A 352 -19.65 14.07 -5.23
CA PHE A 352 -20.04 15.35 -5.82
C PHE A 352 -19.04 16.44 -5.45
N LEU A 353 -18.99 17.52 -6.24
CA LEU A 353 -17.99 18.56 -6.04
C LEU A 353 -18.47 19.66 -5.09
N TRP A 354 -17.52 20.27 -4.38
CA TRP A 354 -17.73 21.30 -3.36
C TRP A 354 -18.50 22.53 -3.84
N GLU A 355 -18.52 22.80 -5.15
CA GLU A 355 -19.27 23.91 -5.74
C GLU A 355 -20.77 23.82 -5.43
N LYS A 356 -21.30 22.61 -5.20
CA LYS A 356 -22.68 22.38 -4.75
C LYS A 356 -22.96 22.93 -3.35
N LEU A 357 -21.92 23.21 -2.56
CA LEU A 357 -22.00 23.63 -1.16
C LEU A 357 -21.53 25.08 -0.96
N LYS A 358 -21.47 25.89 -2.02
CA LYS A 358 -21.05 27.31 -1.96
C LYS A 358 -21.96 28.19 -1.10
N THR A 359 -23.26 27.90 -1.06
CA THR A 359 -24.22 28.68 -0.25
C THR A 359 -24.34 28.12 1.17
N ALA A 360 -24.60 28.99 2.14
CA ALA A 360 -24.84 28.57 3.53
C ALA A 360 -26.04 27.60 3.62
N GLU A 361 -27.11 27.89 2.88
CA GLU A 361 -28.29 27.02 2.78
C GLU A 361 -27.94 25.60 2.29
N ALA A 362 -27.04 25.46 1.30
CA ALA A 362 -26.60 24.14 0.85
C ALA A 362 -25.78 23.40 1.91
N ARG A 363 -24.95 24.11 2.69
CA ARG A 363 -24.21 23.50 3.81
C ARG A 363 -25.13 23.03 4.93
N GLU A 364 -26.17 23.80 5.24
CA GLU A 364 -27.21 23.42 6.22
C GLU A 364 -27.98 22.19 5.74
N LYS A 365 -28.40 22.15 4.48
CA LYS A 365 -29.08 20.98 3.88
C LYS A 365 -28.22 19.73 3.89
N LEU A 366 -26.90 19.83 3.66
CA LEU A 366 -26.00 18.69 3.83
C LEU A 366 -26.04 18.14 5.26
N CYS A 367 -25.99 19.04 6.25
CA CYS A 367 -26.06 18.64 7.67
C CYS A 367 -27.42 18.01 8.01
N GLU A 368 -28.51 18.53 7.45
CA GLU A 368 -29.85 17.96 7.61
C GLU A 368 -29.92 16.52 7.05
N ILE A 369 -29.40 16.30 5.84
CA ILE A 369 -29.37 14.98 5.22
C ILE A 369 -28.57 13.99 6.08
N LEU A 370 -27.36 14.36 6.53
CA LEU A 370 -26.53 13.48 7.35
C LEU A 370 -27.15 13.22 8.73
N SER A 371 -27.81 14.22 9.31
CA SER A 371 -28.56 14.05 10.57
C SER A 371 -29.71 13.06 10.40
N TRP A 372 -30.44 13.13 9.29
CA TRP A 372 -31.46 12.14 8.96
C TRP A 372 -30.88 10.73 8.82
N VAL A 373 -29.72 10.56 8.16
CA VAL A 373 -29.04 9.26 8.06
C VAL A 373 -28.73 8.69 9.46
N VAL A 374 -28.22 9.53 10.36
CA VAL A 374 -27.96 9.15 11.76
C VAL A 374 -29.24 8.78 12.49
N ASP A 375 -30.32 9.52 12.31
CA ASP A 375 -31.59 9.24 12.96
C ASP A 375 -32.23 7.94 12.46
N GLU A 376 -32.09 7.60 11.17
CA GLU A 376 -32.49 6.30 10.63
C GLU A 376 -31.70 5.16 11.30
N ILE A 377 -30.39 5.31 11.48
CA ILE A 377 -29.55 4.33 12.18
C ILE A 377 -30.03 4.15 13.63
N LYS A 378 -30.17 5.25 14.39
CA LYS A 378 -30.67 5.22 15.78
C LYS A 378 -32.06 4.60 15.90
N ASN A 379 -32.95 4.89 14.96
CA ASN A 379 -34.30 4.34 14.94
C ASN A 379 -34.30 2.84 14.66
N TYR A 380 -33.33 2.33 13.90
CA TYR A 380 -33.14 0.90 13.69
C TYR A 380 -32.57 0.23 14.95
N GLU A 381 -31.50 0.80 15.53
CA GLU A 381 -30.81 0.31 16.74
C GLU A 381 -31.66 0.38 18.02
N SER A 382 -32.68 1.23 18.07
CA SER A 382 -33.60 1.28 19.23
C SER A 382 -34.72 0.25 19.15
N LYS A 383 -34.95 -0.34 17.97
CA LYS A 383 -36.02 -1.31 17.72
C LYS A 383 -35.53 -2.76 17.65
N ASN A 384 -34.22 -2.97 17.53
CA ASN A 384 -33.54 -4.26 17.43
C ASN A 384 -32.35 -4.25 18.38
#